data_AF-D6ZB58-F1
#
_entry.id   AF-D6ZB58-F1
#
_cell.length_a   1.000
_cell.length_b   1.000
_cell.length_c   1.000
_cell.angle_alpha   90.00
_cell.angle_beta   90.00
_cell.angle_gamma   90.00
#
_symmetry.space_group_name_H-M   'P 1'
#
loop_
_entity.id
_entity.type
_entity.pdbx_description
1 polymer ?
#
loop_
_entity_poly.entity_id
_entity_poly.type
_entity_poly.pdbx_seq_one_letter_code
_entity_poly.pdbx_strand_id
1 'polypeptide(L)'
;MVELPKHGPELSKHEETAKKPDRGRARAAWLGEYWLWGVLVLLGAAFMLAPIRLGMYSESAEGQRMVERFTPVLTDQRLHQLENHLAVIEAARAETAERRLPHDDLSHSNTISFVAQFPETEARFSSWIATMRADEGAFGQLRSLPPFGLFPFVFGFAGLALVVIGMTGLFSASARTRTALRSAAALVGVLLVLFPVTAGVFAHSSAGTKLLRDFRPILTEENVRWAQSEFVVIGPSSAELLNDLHTHPGANLPATKAFVDQWATISADFANVIEEFADNLGHFQALERLNETTKPLGLDAFDEFGWFYLVPGLALVLVVGADVLLSRNRNNAQEQV
;
A
#
# COMPACT_ATOMS: atom_id res chain seq x y z
N MET A 1 15.17 -74.17 -86.88
CA MET A 1 14.29 -73.68 -85.80
C MET A 1 15.17 -72.87 -84.87
N VAL A 2 15.00 -71.56 -84.88
CA VAL A 2 15.82 -70.59 -84.14
C VAL A 2 15.00 -70.14 -82.94
N GLU A 3 15.45 -70.45 -81.73
CA GLU A 3 14.86 -69.96 -80.49
C GLU A 3 15.33 -68.52 -80.23
N LEU A 4 14.36 -67.61 -80.08
CA LEU A 4 14.55 -66.23 -79.67
C LEU A 4 14.38 -66.12 -78.14
N PRO A 5 15.26 -65.40 -77.42
CA PRO A 5 15.07 -65.13 -76.01
C PRO A 5 14.09 -63.96 -75.82
N LYS A 6 13.10 -64.16 -74.94
CA LYS A 6 12.14 -63.14 -74.49
C LYS A 6 12.83 -62.18 -73.51
N HIS A 7 13.09 -60.94 -73.93
CA HIS A 7 13.37 -59.83 -73.01
C HIS A 7 12.05 -59.28 -72.46
N GLY A 8 11.82 -59.48 -71.16
CA GLY A 8 10.84 -58.71 -70.39
C GLY A 8 11.48 -57.42 -69.86
N PRO A 9 10.78 -56.27 -69.83
CA PRO A 9 11.29 -55.07 -69.20
C PRO A 9 11.16 -55.20 -67.67
N GLU A 10 12.30 -55.21 -66.97
CA GLU A 10 12.32 -54.92 -65.53
C GLU A 10 11.92 -53.46 -65.30
N LEU A 11 10.70 -53.27 -64.79
CA LEU A 11 10.29 -52.03 -64.16
C LEU A 11 11.03 -51.89 -62.83
N SER A 12 12.11 -51.10 -62.84
CA SER A 12 12.79 -50.67 -61.62
C SER A 12 11.82 -49.87 -60.74
N LYS A 13 11.35 -50.52 -59.68
CA LYS A 13 10.70 -49.84 -58.55
C LYS A 13 11.74 -49.00 -57.83
N HIS A 14 11.94 -47.75 -58.28
CA HIS A 14 12.49 -46.72 -57.42
C HIS A 14 11.40 -46.35 -56.40
N GLU A 15 11.38 -47.10 -55.28
CA GLU A 15 10.72 -46.65 -54.06
C GLU A 15 11.46 -45.42 -53.55
N GLU A 16 11.02 -44.27 -54.04
CA GLU A 16 11.29 -42.96 -53.48
C GLU A 16 10.70 -42.95 -52.07
N THR A 17 11.53 -43.32 -51.09
CA THR A 17 11.22 -43.20 -49.67
C THR A 17 11.18 -41.72 -49.30
N ALA A 18 10.08 -41.06 -49.68
CA ALA A 18 9.73 -39.73 -49.24
C ALA A 18 9.59 -39.75 -47.71
N LYS A 19 10.70 -39.45 -47.05
CA LYS A 19 10.86 -39.36 -45.60
C LYS A 19 9.81 -38.38 -45.08
N LYS A 20 8.68 -38.89 -44.57
CA LYS A 20 7.61 -38.07 -43.99
C LYS A 20 8.25 -37.10 -43.01
N PRO A 21 8.09 -35.77 -43.18
CA PRO A 21 8.66 -34.81 -42.26
C PRO A 21 8.12 -35.11 -40.86
N ASP A 22 9.04 -35.35 -39.94
CA ASP A 22 8.77 -35.67 -38.54
C ASP A 22 8.06 -34.48 -37.89
N ARG A 23 6.72 -34.48 -37.94
CA ARG A 23 5.85 -33.41 -37.44
C ARG A 23 6.11 -33.11 -35.96
N GLY A 24 6.65 -34.07 -35.21
CA GLY A 24 7.05 -33.90 -33.81
C GLY A 24 8.24 -32.95 -33.65
N ARG A 25 9.29 -33.11 -34.48
CA ARG A 25 10.47 -32.21 -34.45
C ARG A 25 10.13 -30.80 -34.90
N ALA A 26 9.28 -30.65 -35.92
CA ALA A 26 8.83 -29.35 -36.40
C ALA A 26 8.03 -28.56 -35.33
N ARG A 27 7.15 -29.24 -34.59
CA ARG A 27 6.41 -28.63 -33.47
C ARG A 27 7.31 -28.25 -32.30
N ALA A 28 8.27 -29.11 -31.94
CA ALA A 28 9.22 -28.83 -30.86
C ALA A 28 10.17 -27.68 -31.21
N ALA A 29 10.62 -27.59 -32.46
CA ALA A 29 11.45 -26.48 -32.95
C ALA A 29 10.67 -25.16 -32.96
N TRP A 30 9.41 -25.17 -33.44
CA TRP A 30 8.54 -24.00 -33.45
C TRP A 30 8.21 -23.52 -32.02
N LEU A 31 7.82 -24.44 -31.12
CA LEU A 31 7.60 -24.09 -29.71
C LEU A 31 8.85 -23.51 -29.07
N GLY A 32 10.03 -24.05 -29.38
CA GLY A 32 11.30 -23.55 -28.85
C GLY A 32 11.71 -22.16 -29.32
N GLU A 33 11.18 -21.66 -30.44
CA GLU A 33 11.54 -20.35 -31.01
C GLU A 33 10.60 -19.23 -30.54
N TYR A 34 9.34 -19.56 -30.25
CA TYR A 34 8.31 -18.59 -29.86
C TYR A 34 7.92 -18.62 -28.37
N TRP A 35 8.46 -19.55 -27.59
CA TRP A 35 8.10 -19.70 -26.17
C TRP A 35 8.32 -18.41 -25.38
N LEU A 36 9.48 -17.76 -25.53
CA LEU A 36 9.84 -16.55 -24.78
C LEU A 36 8.77 -15.48 -24.99
N TRP A 37 8.42 -15.23 -26.25
CA TRP A 37 7.46 -14.19 -26.60
C TRP A 37 6.07 -14.49 -26.06
N GLY A 38 5.63 -15.75 -26.11
CA GLY A 38 4.39 -16.19 -25.47
C GLY A 38 4.41 -15.96 -23.96
N VAL A 39 5.52 -16.27 -23.29
CA VAL A 39 5.72 -16.02 -21.86
C VAL A 39 5.70 -14.52 -21.55
N LEU A 40 6.34 -13.67 -22.36
CA LEU A 40 6.29 -12.22 -22.15
C LEU A 40 4.88 -11.65 -22.29
N VAL A 41 4.09 -12.13 -23.25
CA VAL A 41 2.68 -11.72 -23.39
C VAL A 41 1.87 -12.15 -22.17
N LEU A 42 2.01 -13.40 -21.73
CA LEU A 42 1.27 -13.91 -20.56
C LEU A 42 1.67 -13.18 -19.27
N LEU A 43 2.98 -12.98 -19.05
CA LEU A 43 3.49 -12.26 -17.88
C LEU A 43 3.07 -10.79 -17.91
N GLY A 44 3.14 -10.15 -19.08
CA GLY A 44 2.70 -8.77 -19.27
C GLY A 44 1.21 -8.60 -19.00
N ALA A 45 0.38 -9.50 -19.51
CA ALA A 45 -1.05 -9.52 -19.21
C ALA A 45 -1.32 -9.74 -17.72
N ALA A 46 -0.58 -10.64 -17.06
CA ALA A 46 -0.67 -10.86 -15.62
C ALA A 46 -0.33 -9.59 -14.82
N PHE A 47 0.71 -8.86 -15.19
CA PHE A 47 1.09 -7.60 -14.52
C PHE A 47 0.07 -6.47 -14.73
N MET A 48 -0.62 -6.44 -15.86
CA MET A 48 -1.70 -5.48 -16.09
C MET A 48 -2.95 -5.84 -15.27
N LEU A 49 -3.31 -7.13 -15.22
CA LEU A 49 -4.55 -7.59 -14.60
C LEU A 49 -4.45 -7.72 -13.07
N ALA A 50 -3.27 -8.06 -12.53
CA ALA A 50 -3.11 -8.28 -11.10
C ALA A 50 -3.42 -7.03 -10.25
N PRO A 51 -2.89 -5.82 -10.54
CA PRO A 51 -3.21 -4.62 -9.77
C PRO A 51 -4.68 -4.21 -9.86
N ILE A 52 -5.35 -4.51 -10.99
CA ILE A 52 -6.79 -4.28 -11.16
C ILE A 52 -7.59 -5.24 -10.28
N ARG A 53 -7.26 -6.54 -10.34
CA ARG A 53 -7.95 -7.59 -9.58
C ARG A 53 -7.74 -7.43 -8.07
N LEU A 54 -6.58 -6.94 -7.65
CA LEU A 54 -6.24 -6.69 -6.26
C LEU A 54 -6.69 -5.29 -5.77
N GLY A 55 -7.32 -4.48 -6.62
CA GLY A 55 -7.80 -3.14 -6.25
C GLY A 55 -6.69 -2.12 -5.97
N MET A 56 -5.43 -2.42 -6.31
CA MET A 56 -4.26 -1.64 -5.88
C MET A 56 -4.33 -0.16 -6.33
N TYR A 57 -4.92 0.14 -7.48
CA TYR A 57 -5.07 1.53 -7.96
C TYR A 57 -5.91 2.39 -7.02
N SER A 58 -7.05 1.86 -6.55
CA SER A 58 -7.93 2.60 -5.64
C SER A 58 -7.29 2.63 -4.26
N GLU A 59 -6.92 1.47 -3.71
CA GLU A 59 -6.47 1.38 -2.32
C GLU A 59 -5.13 2.10 -2.08
N SER A 60 -4.22 2.13 -3.06
CA SER A 60 -2.98 2.92 -2.94
C SER A 60 -3.22 4.43 -3.04
N ALA A 61 -4.21 4.87 -3.83
CA ALA A 61 -4.60 6.26 -3.88
C ALA A 61 -5.26 6.69 -2.55
N GLU A 62 -6.08 5.83 -1.95
CA GLU A 62 -6.61 6.07 -0.60
C GLU A 62 -5.51 6.11 0.46
N GLY A 63 -4.55 5.18 0.42
CA GLY A 63 -3.38 5.20 1.29
C GLY A 63 -2.56 6.49 1.18
N GLN A 64 -2.41 7.03 -0.04
CA GLN A 64 -1.77 8.32 -0.27
C GLN A 64 -2.56 9.47 0.39
N ARG A 65 -3.88 9.51 0.19
CA ARG A 65 -4.74 10.53 0.82
C ARG A 65 -4.69 10.45 2.34
N MET A 66 -4.60 9.24 2.88
CA MET A 66 -4.47 9.02 4.32
C MET A 66 -3.24 9.71 4.89
N VAL A 67 -2.09 9.54 4.23
CA VAL A 67 -0.83 10.18 4.64
C VAL A 67 -0.87 11.69 4.44
N GLU A 68 -1.49 12.17 3.36
CA GLU A 68 -1.63 13.61 3.11
C GLU A 68 -2.51 14.31 4.16
N ARG A 69 -3.60 13.67 4.61
CA ARG A 69 -4.50 14.21 5.63
C ARG A 69 -3.94 14.14 7.05
N PHE A 70 -3.24 13.07 7.40
CA PHE A 70 -2.61 12.98 8.73
C PHE A 70 -1.36 13.83 8.88
N THR A 71 -0.73 14.23 7.77
CA THR A 71 0.45 15.09 7.76
C THR A 71 0.35 16.34 8.65
N PRO A 72 -0.69 17.19 8.55
CA PRO A 72 -0.82 18.35 9.41
C PRO A 72 -1.11 18.01 10.88
N VAL A 73 -1.69 16.83 11.16
CA VAL A 73 -2.09 16.41 12.51
C VAL A 73 -0.91 15.79 13.27
N LEU A 74 -0.13 14.94 12.61
CA LEU A 74 1.00 14.18 13.18
C LEU A 74 2.29 15.00 13.16
N THR A 75 2.26 16.21 13.72
CA THR A 75 3.46 17.03 13.92
C THR A 75 3.73 17.19 15.41
N ASP A 76 5.00 17.16 15.81
CA ASP A 76 5.44 17.45 17.18
C ASP A 76 4.73 18.67 17.78
N GLN A 77 4.63 19.76 17.04
CA GLN A 77 3.98 21.00 17.47
C GLN A 77 2.49 20.79 17.77
N ARG A 78 1.75 20.10 16.89
CA ARG A 78 0.31 19.87 17.09
C ARG A 78 0.06 18.87 18.21
N LEU A 79 0.84 17.80 18.29
CA LEU A 79 0.71 16.83 19.38
C LEU A 79 0.99 17.48 20.75
N HIS A 80 2.03 18.31 20.86
CA HIS A 80 2.28 19.09 22.07
C HIS A 80 1.17 20.08 22.40
N GLN A 81 0.56 20.71 21.38
CA GLN A 81 -0.56 21.60 21.60
C GLN A 81 -1.77 20.87 22.18
N LEU A 82 -2.10 19.67 21.66
CA LEU A 82 -3.20 18.85 22.18
C LEU A 82 -2.95 18.40 23.62
N GLU A 83 -1.71 18.05 23.98
CA GLU A 83 -1.34 17.73 25.37
C GLU A 83 -1.51 18.94 26.29
N ASN A 84 -1.07 20.12 25.85
CA ASN A 84 -1.25 21.34 26.62
C ASN A 84 -2.74 21.64 26.82
N HIS A 85 -3.59 21.37 25.83
CA HIS A 85 -5.03 21.49 25.98
C HIS A 85 -5.58 20.52 27.04
N LEU A 86 -5.18 19.24 27.01
CA LEU A 86 -5.58 18.27 28.05
C LEU A 86 -5.14 18.73 29.45
N ALA A 87 -3.91 19.24 29.58
CA ALA A 87 -3.39 19.74 30.85
C ALA A 87 -4.17 20.96 31.38
N VAL A 88 -4.62 21.86 30.50
CA VAL A 88 -5.48 23.00 30.88
C VAL A 88 -6.84 22.51 31.39
N ILE A 89 -7.43 21.51 30.72
CA ILE A 89 -8.71 20.94 31.16
C ILE A 89 -8.55 20.20 32.49
N GLU A 90 -7.50 19.39 32.67
CA GLU A 90 -7.24 18.66 33.91
C GLU A 90 -6.99 19.62 35.08
N ALA A 91 -6.25 20.71 34.87
CA ALA A 91 -6.03 21.70 35.92
C ALA A 91 -7.35 22.33 36.38
N ALA A 92 -8.26 22.66 35.46
CA ALA A 92 -9.59 23.17 35.80
C ALA A 92 -10.44 22.11 36.51
N ARG A 93 -10.37 20.85 36.07
CA ARG A 93 -11.04 19.72 36.72
C ARG A 93 -10.57 19.53 38.16
N ALA A 94 -9.26 19.50 38.39
CA ALA A 94 -8.66 19.33 39.71
C ALA A 94 -9.06 20.47 40.66
N GLU A 95 -8.98 21.72 40.21
CA GLU A 95 -9.40 22.90 40.98
C GLU A 95 -10.91 22.85 41.33
N THR A 96 -11.73 22.39 40.38
CA THR A 96 -13.17 22.19 40.62
C THR A 96 -13.44 21.05 41.60
N ALA A 97 -12.70 19.95 41.52
CA ALA A 97 -12.83 18.82 42.43
C ALA A 97 -12.52 19.19 43.89
N GLU A 98 -11.56 20.09 44.12
CA GLU A 98 -11.20 20.59 45.45
C GLU A 98 -12.35 21.36 46.13
N ARG A 99 -13.25 21.96 45.35
CA ARG A 99 -14.44 22.66 45.87
C ARG A 99 -15.49 21.71 46.46
N ARG A 100 -15.37 20.39 46.23
CA ARG A 100 -16.25 19.33 46.77
C ARG A 100 -17.75 19.63 46.60
N LEU A 101 -18.15 19.87 45.35
CA LEU A 101 -19.56 20.09 45.02
C LEU A 101 -20.41 18.86 45.41
N PRO A 102 -21.59 19.03 46.03
CA PRO A 102 -22.48 17.92 46.37
C PRO A 102 -22.95 17.18 45.10
N HIS A 103 -23.02 15.86 45.13
CA HIS A 103 -23.43 15.06 43.97
C HIS A 103 -24.92 15.25 43.60
N ASP A 104 -25.73 15.75 44.52
CA ASP A 104 -27.15 16.07 44.36
C ASP A 104 -27.42 17.51 43.89
N ASP A 105 -26.37 18.29 43.63
CA ASP A 105 -26.51 19.65 43.13
C ASP A 105 -26.84 19.68 41.63
N LEU A 106 -28.14 19.71 41.33
CA LEU A 106 -28.66 19.78 39.97
C LEU A 106 -28.20 21.04 39.20
N SER A 107 -27.77 22.10 39.89
CA SER A 107 -27.28 23.32 39.24
C SER A 107 -25.87 23.19 38.67
N HIS A 108 -25.12 22.15 39.09
CA HIS A 108 -23.76 21.84 38.63
C HIS A 108 -23.65 20.42 38.05
N SER A 109 -24.76 19.85 37.56
CA SER A 109 -24.80 18.46 37.09
C SER A 109 -23.77 18.14 35.99
N ASN A 110 -23.50 19.08 35.07
CA ASN A 110 -22.48 18.88 34.04
C ASN A 110 -21.07 18.99 34.61
N THR A 111 -20.84 19.93 35.51
CA THR A 111 -19.56 20.11 36.22
C THR A 111 -19.21 18.89 37.06
N ILE A 112 -20.18 18.30 37.77
CA ILE A 112 -20.00 17.06 38.55
C ILE A 112 -19.64 15.90 37.61
N SER A 113 -20.36 15.76 36.50
CA SER A 113 -20.10 14.73 35.49
C SER A 113 -18.71 14.88 34.88
N PHE A 114 -18.32 16.11 34.54
CA PHE A 114 -16.99 16.45 34.05
C PHE A 114 -15.88 16.05 35.03
N VAL A 115 -16.02 16.42 36.32
CA VAL A 115 -15.02 16.08 37.36
C VAL A 115 -14.85 14.57 37.51
N ALA A 116 -15.94 13.81 37.36
CA ALA A 116 -15.94 12.37 37.51
C ALA A 116 -15.40 11.62 36.27
N GLN A 117 -15.78 12.05 35.06
CA GLN A 117 -15.50 11.32 33.82
C GLN A 117 -14.17 11.70 33.17
N PHE A 118 -13.75 12.96 33.28
CA PHE A 118 -12.59 13.48 32.56
C PHE A 118 -11.27 12.71 32.79
N PRO A 119 -10.97 12.12 33.97
CA PRO A 119 -9.73 11.34 34.12
C PRO A 119 -9.62 10.14 33.17
N GLU A 120 -10.74 9.48 32.83
CA GLU A 120 -10.76 8.41 31.83
C GLU A 120 -10.55 8.97 30.42
N THR A 121 -11.22 10.10 30.12
CA THR A 121 -11.11 10.85 28.86
C THR A 121 -9.67 11.29 28.59
N GLU A 122 -9.03 11.91 29.58
CA GLU A 122 -7.64 12.35 29.55
C GLU A 122 -6.70 11.17 29.30
N ALA A 123 -6.86 10.07 30.06
CA ALA A 123 -6.02 8.90 29.91
C ALA A 123 -6.09 8.31 28.50
N ARG A 124 -7.29 8.25 27.91
CA ARG A 124 -7.50 7.72 26.56
C ARG A 124 -6.93 8.64 25.48
N PHE A 125 -7.23 9.94 25.51
CA PHE A 125 -6.65 10.89 24.55
C PHE A 125 -5.13 10.98 24.67
N SER A 126 -4.59 10.99 25.89
CA SER A 126 -3.14 10.99 26.12
C SER A 126 -2.47 9.75 25.55
N SER A 127 -3.11 8.58 25.70
CA SER A 127 -2.63 7.32 25.09
C SER A 127 -2.61 7.39 23.55
N TRP A 128 -3.63 7.98 22.94
CA TRP A 128 -3.67 8.18 21.49
C TRP A 128 -2.57 9.13 21.03
N ILE A 129 -2.39 10.27 21.70
CA ILE A 129 -1.33 11.25 21.38
C ILE A 129 0.06 10.63 21.57
N ALA A 130 0.27 9.85 22.63
CA ALA A 130 1.52 9.15 22.87
C ALA A 130 1.83 8.13 21.76
N THR A 131 0.81 7.40 21.29
CA THR A 131 0.96 6.47 20.15
C THR A 131 1.34 7.23 18.88
N MET A 132 0.61 8.30 18.55
CA MET A 132 0.90 9.15 17.40
C MET A 132 2.32 9.72 17.43
N ARG A 133 2.81 10.16 18.59
CA ARG A 133 4.19 10.64 18.76
C ARG A 133 5.21 9.52 18.59
N ALA A 134 4.97 8.36 19.19
CA ALA A 134 5.85 7.20 19.03
C ALA A 134 5.98 6.74 17.57
N ASP A 135 5.00 7.08 16.74
CA ASP A 135 4.92 6.75 15.32
C ASP A 135 5.31 7.87 14.36
N GLU A 136 5.63 9.06 14.83
CA GLU A 136 6.00 10.19 13.96
C GLU A 136 7.19 9.85 13.05
N GLY A 137 8.18 9.14 13.57
CA GLY A 137 9.32 8.66 12.79
C GLY A 137 8.92 7.65 11.71
N ALA A 138 7.97 6.75 11.99
CA ALA A 138 7.45 5.80 11.02
C ALA A 138 6.64 6.53 9.93
N PHE A 139 5.86 7.53 10.32
CA PHE A 139 5.11 8.37 9.38
C PHE A 139 6.03 9.20 8.47
N GLY A 140 7.12 9.77 9.02
CA GLY A 140 8.14 10.46 8.26
C GLY A 140 8.84 9.57 7.23
N GLN A 141 9.15 8.32 7.61
CA GLN A 141 9.67 7.31 6.68
C GLN A 141 8.68 7.00 5.55
N LEU A 142 7.41 6.80 5.88
CA LEU A 142 6.36 6.52 4.91
C LEU A 142 6.19 7.66 3.90
N ARG A 143 6.31 8.91 4.36
CA ARG A 143 6.26 10.12 3.52
C ARG A 143 7.47 10.31 2.61
N SER A 144 8.61 9.70 2.95
CA SER A 144 9.82 9.77 2.13
C SER A 144 9.74 8.88 0.89
N LEU A 145 8.79 7.94 0.87
CA LEU A 145 8.54 7.09 -0.28
C LEU A 145 7.94 7.89 -1.45
N PRO A 146 8.13 7.44 -2.70
CA PRO A 146 7.33 7.92 -3.82
C PRO A 146 5.83 7.78 -3.52
N PRO A 147 4.97 8.65 -4.10
CA PRO A 147 3.53 8.60 -3.86
C PRO A 147 2.97 7.19 -4.04
N PHE A 148 2.17 6.70 -3.08
CA PHE A 148 1.69 5.32 -3.09
C PHE A 148 0.91 4.98 -4.36
N GLY A 149 0.16 5.95 -4.87
CA GLY A 149 -0.60 5.83 -6.10
C GLY A 149 0.25 5.49 -7.33
N LEU A 150 1.57 5.68 -7.32
CA LEU A 150 2.46 5.38 -8.45
C LEU A 150 2.74 3.87 -8.59
N PHE A 151 2.75 3.13 -7.49
CA PHE A 151 3.18 1.74 -7.45
C PHE A 151 2.40 0.84 -8.43
N PRO A 152 1.05 0.85 -8.46
CA PRO A 152 0.30 0.03 -9.41
C PRO A 152 0.59 0.37 -10.88
N PHE A 153 0.91 1.63 -11.18
CA PHE A 153 1.24 2.05 -12.55
C PHE A 153 2.58 1.50 -13.01
N VAL A 154 3.57 1.35 -12.12
CA VAL A 154 4.85 0.72 -12.48
C VAL A 154 4.62 -0.71 -12.98
N PHE A 155 3.75 -1.47 -12.31
CA PHE A 155 3.30 -2.77 -12.78
C PHE A 155 2.53 -2.70 -14.10
N GLY A 156 1.56 -1.80 -14.20
CA GLY A 156 0.74 -1.64 -15.41
C GLY A 156 1.58 -1.31 -16.65
N PHE A 157 2.52 -0.36 -16.53
CA PHE A 157 3.40 0.03 -17.63
C PHE A 157 4.43 -1.05 -17.98
N ALA A 158 5.01 -1.71 -16.97
CA ALA A 158 5.88 -2.85 -17.22
C ALA A 158 5.12 -3.96 -17.96
N GLY A 159 3.90 -4.27 -17.50
CA GLY A 159 3.04 -5.27 -18.13
C GLY A 159 2.71 -4.93 -19.59
N LEU A 160 2.32 -3.68 -19.85
CA LEU A 160 2.05 -3.18 -21.19
C LEU A 160 3.28 -3.29 -22.10
N ALA A 161 4.45 -2.87 -21.61
CA ALA A 161 5.70 -2.98 -22.34
C ALA A 161 6.02 -4.43 -22.70
N LEU A 162 5.83 -5.37 -21.76
CA LEU A 162 6.05 -6.79 -22.00
C LEU A 162 5.07 -7.38 -23.03
N VAL A 163 3.80 -6.99 -23.01
CA VAL A 163 2.82 -7.40 -24.04
C VAL A 163 3.25 -6.89 -25.40
N VAL A 164 3.61 -5.61 -25.52
CA VAL A 164 4.05 -5.03 -26.79
C VAL A 164 5.32 -5.71 -27.31
N ILE A 165 6.31 -5.92 -26.44
CA ILE A 165 7.56 -6.62 -26.78
C ILE A 165 7.29 -8.06 -27.20
N GLY A 166 6.47 -8.79 -26.44
CA GLY A 166 6.07 -10.16 -26.72
C GLY A 166 5.34 -10.29 -28.06
N MET A 167 4.31 -9.48 -28.28
CA MET A 167 3.55 -9.47 -29.53
C MET A 167 4.45 -9.13 -30.72
N THR A 168 5.27 -8.08 -30.62
CA THR A 168 6.19 -7.71 -31.69
C THR A 168 7.20 -8.82 -31.98
N GLY A 169 7.68 -9.52 -30.95
CA GLY A 169 8.59 -10.65 -31.08
C GLY A 169 7.98 -11.86 -31.78
N LEU A 170 6.70 -12.16 -31.51
CA LEU A 170 5.95 -13.22 -32.20
C LEU A 170 5.83 -12.97 -33.70
N PHE A 171 5.61 -11.71 -34.11
CA PHE A 171 5.43 -11.35 -35.52
C PHE A 171 6.72 -10.92 -36.23
N SER A 172 7.84 -10.78 -35.51
CA SER A 172 9.08 -10.33 -36.12
C SER A 172 9.81 -11.48 -36.82
N ALA A 173 10.11 -11.29 -38.11
CA ALA A 173 10.98 -12.17 -38.89
C ALA A 173 12.48 -11.81 -38.79
N SER A 174 12.82 -10.66 -38.19
CA SER A 174 14.19 -10.14 -38.16
C SER A 174 14.93 -10.57 -36.90
N ALA A 175 16.08 -11.24 -37.06
CA ALA A 175 16.95 -11.62 -35.96
C ALA A 175 17.46 -10.40 -35.18
N ARG A 176 17.80 -9.30 -35.86
CA ARG A 176 18.26 -8.05 -35.22
C ARG A 176 17.17 -7.44 -34.33
N THR A 177 15.93 -7.44 -34.82
CA THR A 177 14.78 -6.94 -34.05
C THR A 177 14.53 -7.79 -32.82
N ARG A 178 14.59 -9.13 -32.94
CA ARG A 178 14.43 -10.04 -31.79
C ARG A 178 15.52 -9.83 -30.72
N THR A 179 16.77 -9.59 -31.11
CA THR A 179 17.84 -9.26 -30.15
C THR A 179 17.60 -7.93 -29.44
N ALA A 180 17.14 -6.90 -30.15
CA ALA A 180 16.77 -5.63 -29.55
C ALA A 180 15.59 -5.78 -28.56
N LEU A 181 14.57 -6.54 -28.93
CA LEU A 181 13.40 -6.81 -28.09
C LEU A 181 13.75 -7.60 -26.82
N ARG A 182 14.66 -8.58 -26.90
CA ARG A 182 15.19 -9.27 -25.71
C ARG A 182 15.90 -8.31 -24.76
N SER A 183 16.73 -7.42 -25.30
CA SER A 183 17.44 -6.42 -24.51
C SER A 183 16.45 -5.45 -23.83
N ALA A 184 15.39 -5.06 -24.53
CA ALA A 184 14.31 -4.26 -23.96
C ALA A 184 13.56 -5.01 -22.84
N ALA A 185 13.23 -6.29 -23.02
CA ALA A 185 12.60 -7.10 -21.97
C ALA A 185 13.50 -7.26 -20.73
N ALA A 186 14.80 -7.50 -20.95
CA ALA A 186 15.78 -7.55 -19.86
C ALA A 186 15.86 -6.21 -19.12
N LEU A 187 15.84 -5.08 -19.85
CA LEU A 187 15.82 -3.75 -19.25
C LEU A 187 14.58 -3.54 -18.38
N VAL A 188 13.39 -3.95 -18.84
CA VAL A 188 12.16 -3.91 -18.02
C VAL A 188 12.34 -4.71 -16.73
N GLY A 189 12.90 -5.92 -16.81
CA GLY A 189 13.20 -6.74 -15.62
C GLY A 189 14.17 -6.08 -14.66
N VAL A 190 15.26 -5.50 -15.18
CA VAL A 190 16.23 -4.75 -14.38
C VAL A 190 15.59 -3.54 -13.70
N LEU A 191 14.76 -2.78 -14.41
CA LEU A 191 14.05 -1.64 -13.85
C LEU A 191 13.09 -2.05 -12.72
N LEU A 192 12.38 -3.17 -12.87
CA LEU A 192 11.53 -3.73 -11.80
C LEU A 192 12.33 -4.16 -10.57
N VAL A 193 13.54 -4.67 -10.75
CA VAL A 193 14.44 -5.02 -9.64
C VAL A 193 14.96 -3.78 -8.93
N LEU A 194 15.39 -2.77 -9.70
CA LEU A 194 15.98 -1.55 -9.15
C LEU A 194 14.95 -0.64 -8.49
N PHE A 195 13.74 -0.56 -9.04
CA PHE A 195 12.70 0.33 -8.58
C PHE A 195 12.42 0.25 -7.05
N PRO A 196 12.11 -0.90 -6.44
CA PRO A 196 11.83 -0.98 -5.00
C PRO A 196 13.05 -0.61 -4.13
N VAL A 197 14.27 -0.81 -4.64
CA VAL A 197 15.51 -0.41 -3.96
C VAL A 197 15.69 1.10 -4.02
N THR A 198 15.58 1.69 -5.22
CA THR A 198 15.75 3.14 -5.40
C THR A 198 14.61 3.95 -4.80
N ALA A 199 13.41 3.38 -4.74
CA ALA A 199 12.25 3.97 -4.09
C ALA A 199 12.29 3.82 -2.56
N GLY A 200 13.25 3.07 -2.00
CA GLY A 200 13.37 2.86 -0.56
C GLY A 200 12.27 1.98 0.03
N VAL A 201 11.56 1.19 -0.77
CA VAL A 201 10.42 0.37 -0.31
C VAL A 201 10.85 -0.60 0.78
N PHE A 202 11.98 -1.30 0.61
CA PHE A 202 12.48 -2.24 1.61
C PHE A 202 12.96 -1.58 2.90
N ALA A 203 13.44 -0.33 2.82
CA ALA A 203 13.92 0.39 3.99
C ALA A 203 12.76 0.88 4.87
N HIS A 204 11.62 1.20 4.25
CA HIS A 204 10.50 1.88 4.93
C HIS A 204 9.20 1.05 4.99
N SER A 205 9.17 -0.16 4.43
CA SER A 205 7.99 -1.04 4.45
C SER A 205 7.50 -1.33 5.87
N SER A 206 8.43 -1.64 6.77
CA SER A 206 8.13 -1.92 8.19
C SER A 206 7.44 -0.74 8.91
N ALA A 207 7.67 0.50 8.45
CA ALA A 207 7.01 1.67 8.99
C ALA A 207 5.51 1.68 8.68
N GLY A 208 5.12 1.26 7.47
CA GLY A 208 3.71 1.13 7.09
C GLY A 208 2.98 0.06 7.92
N THR A 209 3.60 -1.11 8.11
CA THR A 209 3.06 -2.18 8.96
C THR A 209 2.90 -1.74 10.41
N LYS A 210 3.91 -1.05 10.96
CA LYS A 210 3.87 -0.50 12.31
C LYS A 210 2.71 0.49 12.47
N LEU A 211 2.59 1.47 11.57
CA LEU A 211 1.51 2.46 11.58
C LEU A 211 0.15 1.80 11.52
N LEU A 212 -0.06 0.85 10.61
CA LEU A 212 -1.33 0.14 10.49
C LEU A 212 -1.68 -0.59 11.79
N ARG A 213 -0.71 -1.28 12.41
CA ARG A 213 -0.92 -2.01 13.66
C ARG A 213 -1.25 -1.07 14.83
N ASP A 214 -0.50 0.03 14.94
CA ASP A 214 -0.55 0.92 16.11
C ASP A 214 -1.75 1.89 16.02
N PHE A 215 -2.16 2.30 14.80
CA PHE A 215 -3.34 3.15 14.58
C PHE A 215 -4.66 2.37 14.47
N ARG A 216 -4.64 1.08 14.12
CA ARG A 216 -5.85 0.24 14.05
C ARG A 216 -6.74 0.31 15.29
N PRO A 217 -6.23 0.22 16.54
CA PRO A 217 -7.09 0.34 17.72
C PRO A 217 -7.57 1.77 17.99
N ILE A 218 -7.00 2.79 17.31
CA ILE A 218 -7.30 4.22 17.50
C ILE A 218 -8.30 4.70 16.44
N LEU A 219 -8.06 4.39 15.17
CA LEU A 219 -8.89 4.80 14.03
C LEU A 219 -10.07 3.84 13.85
N THR A 220 -11.09 3.99 14.70
CA THR A 220 -12.33 3.23 14.64
C THR A 220 -13.55 4.16 14.70
N GLU A 221 -14.67 3.73 14.12
CA GLU A 221 -15.94 4.47 14.23
C GLU A 221 -16.35 4.67 15.69
N GLU A 222 -16.10 3.65 16.52
CA GLU A 222 -16.40 3.69 17.96
C GLU A 222 -15.61 4.79 18.65
N ASN A 223 -14.31 4.89 18.40
CA ASN A 223 -13.46 5.90 19.01
C ASN A 223 -13.80 7.32 18.53
N VAL A 224 -14.16 7.50 17.26
CA VAL A 224 -14.62 8.79 16.74
C VAL A 224 -15.92 9.22 17.41
N ARG A 225 -16.91 8.32 17.49
CA ARG A 225 -18.19 8.61 18.16
C ARG A 225 -18.00 8.86 19.65
N TRP A 226 -17.14 8.09 20.31
CA TRP A 226 -16.77 8.31 21.70
C TRP A 226 -16.14 9.69 21.89
N ALA A 227 -15.15 10.05 21.08
CA ALA A 227 -14.50 11.36 21.16
C ALA A 227 -15.50 12.51 20.95
N GLN A 228 -16.45 12.36 20.01
CA GLN A 228 -17.54 13.31 19.81
C GLN A 228 -18.48 13.41 21.02
N SER A 229 -18.78 12.31 21.71
CA SER A 229 -19.62 12.34 22.91
C SER A 229 -18.96 13.05 24.09
N GLU A 230 -17.64 12.98 24.22
CA GLU A 230 -16.91 13.68 25.29
C GLU A 230 -17.07 15.21 25.21
N PHE A 231 -17.16 15.77 24.00
CA PHE A 231 -17.44 17.21 23.81
C PHE A 231 -18.80 17.64 24.34
N VAL A 232 -19.78 16.72 24.38
CA VAL A 232 -21.11 16.97 24.95
C VAL A 232 -21.06 17.05 26.48
N VAL A 233 -20.04 16.48 27.12
CA VAL A 233 -19.83 16.56 28.58
C VAL A 233 -18.99 17.79 28.94
N ILE A 234 -17.89 18.03 28.21
CA ILE A 234 -16.94 19.10 28.52
C ILE A 234 -17.51 20.49 28.14
N GLY A 235 -18.28 20.58 27.04
CA GLY A 235 -18.86 21.86 26.59
C GLY A 235 -19.81 22.50 27.61
N PRO A 236 -20.87 21.82 28.05
CA PRO A 236 -21.79 22.35 29.05
C PRO A 236 -21.13 22.67 30.38
N SER A 237 -20.16 21.86 30.82
CA SER A 237 -19.42 22.14 32.07
C SER A 237 -18.59 23.42 31.96
N SER A 238 -17.99 23.73 30.80
CA SER A 238 -17.31 25.03 30.60
C SER A 238 -18.25 26.24 30.77
N ALA A 239 -19.52 26.11 30.35
CA ALA A 239 -20.50 27.17 30.47
C ALA A 239 -20.99 27.35 31.93
N GLU A 240 -21.19 26.25 32.66
CA GLU A 240 -21.46 26.28 34.09
C GLU A 240 -20.31 26.93 34.87
N LEU A 241 -19.08 26.53 34.57
CA LEU A 241 -17.87 27.10 35.19
C LEU A 241 -17.69 28.59 34.87
N LEU A 242 -18.04 29.03 33.66
CA LEU A 242 -18.07 30.45 33.31
C LEU A 242 -19.11 31.22 34.15
N ASN A 243 -20.30 30.65 34.33
CA ASN A 243 -21.34 31.25 35.16
C ASN A 243 -20.90 31.36 36.63
N ASP A 244 -20.18 30.35 37.13
CA ASP A 244 -19.56 30.37 38.47
C ASP A 244 -18.56 31.51 38.64
N LEU A 245 -17.68 31.72 37.67
CA LEU A 245 -16.73 32.83 37.68
C LEU A 245 -17.42 34.20 37.68
N HIS A 246 -18.55 34.33 36.99
CA HIS A 246 -19.33 35.57 36.98
C HIS A 246 -20.08 35.82 38.28
N THR A 247 -20.63 34.77 38.89
CA THR A 247 -21.42 34.87 40.13
C THR A 247 -20.53 35.00 41.38
N HIS A 248 -19.28 34.53 41.31
CA HIS A 248 -18.30 34.58 42.39
C HIS A 248 -16.99 35.24 41.95
N PRO A 249 -16.98 36.56 41.64
CA PRO A 249 -15.81 37.25 41.09
C PRO A 249 -14.62 37.33 42.06
N GLY A 250 -14.82 37.04 43.35
CA GLY A 250 -13.75 36.96 44.36
C GLY A 250 -13.13 35.57 44.51
N ALA A 251 -13.62 34.56 43.78
CA ALA A 251 -13.07 33.21 43.84
C ALA A 251 -11.71 33.14 43.13
N ASN A 252 -10.69 32.61 43.81
CA ASN A 252 -9.37 32.40 43.22
C ASN A 252 -9.36 31.06 42.45
N LEU A 253 -9.86 31.10 41.21
CA LEU A 253 -9.98 29.94 40.31
C LEU A 253 -9.20 30.14 39.00
N PRO A 254 -7.87 30.28 39.06
CA PRO A 254 -7.04 30.57 37.89
C PRO A 254 -7.09 29.46 36.83
N ALA A 255 -7.17 28.19 37.21
CA ALA A 255 -7.20 27.10 36.25
C ALA A 255 -8.56 27.03 35.52
N THR A 256 -9.65 27.19 36.26
CA THR A 256 -11.02 27.29 35.71
C THR A 256 -11.13 28.45 34.73
N LYS A 257 -10.57 29.62 35.09
CA LYS A 257 -10.52 30.79 34.22
C LYS A 257 -9.75 30.49 32.94
N ALA A 258 -8.55 29.90 33.04
CA ALA A 258 -7.73 29.58 31.88
C ALA A 258 -8.42 28.59 30.93
N PHE A 259 -9.12 27.60 31.46
CA PHE A 259 -9.90 26.64 30.68
C PHE A 259 -11.07 27.32 29.95
N VAL A 260 -11.88 28.10 30.67
CA VAL A 260 -13.02 28.81 30.08
C VAL A 260 -12.58 29.81 29.01
N ASP A 261 -11.52 30.58 29.27
CA ASP A 261 -10.97 31.56 28.32
C ASP A 261 -10.43 30.88 27.04
N GLN A 262 -9.89 29.67 27.14
CA GLN A 262 -9.32 28.91 26.02
C GLN A 262 -10.29 27.91 25.37
N TRP A 263 -11.48 27.71 25.95
CA TRP A 263 -12.39 26.64 25.54
C TRP A 263 -12.72 26.66 24.04
N ALA A 264 -12.97 27.83 23.47
CA ALA A 264 -13.26 27.96 22.04
C ALA A 264 -12.13 27.43 21.16
N THR A 265 -10.87 27.71 21.52
CA THR A 265 -9.69 27.22 20.79
C THR A 265 -9.48 25.72 21.02
N ILE A 266 -9.58 25.27 22.26
CA ILE A 266 -9.46 23.85 22.63
C ILE A 266 -10.47 23.01 21.84
N SER A 267 -11.73 23.43 21.88
CA SER A 267 -12.85 22.76 21.20
C SER A 267 -12.65 22.71 19.69
N ALA A 268 -12.29 23.84 19.07
CA ALA A 268 -12.03 23.89 17.64
C ALA A 268 -10.88 22.95 17.21
N ASP A 269 -9.77 22.94 17.95
CA ASP A 269 -8.61 22.12 17.60
C ASP A 269 -8.89 20.61 17.75
N PHE A 270 -9.56 20.19 18.82
CA PHE A 270 -9.97 18.78 18.94
C PHE A 270 -11.05 18.39 17.94
N ALA A 271 -12.02 19.26 17.65
CA ALA A 271 -13.04 18.99 16.64
C ALA A 271 -12.40 18.75 15.26
N ASN A 272 -11.42 19.57 14.88
CA ASN A 272 -10.65 19.39 13.64
C ASN A 272 -9.94 18.03 13.61
N VAL A 273 -9.29 17.62 14.70
CA VAL A 273 -8.60 16.31 14.77
C VAL A 273 -9.58 15.16 14.66
N ILE A 274 -10.73 15.24 15.35
CA ILE A 274 -11.77 14.22 15.30
C ILE A 274 -12.40 14.12 13.91
N GLU A 275 -12.61 15.26 13.24
CA GLU A 275 -13.08 15.31 11.86
C GLU A 275 -12.08 14.65 10.91
N GLU A 276 -10.79 14.97 11.03
CA GLU A 276 -9.75 14.28 10.25
C GLU A 276 -9.74 12.78 10.53
N PHE A 277 -9.98 12.34 11.76
CA PHE A 277 -10.05 10.92 12.10
C PHE A 277 -11.26 10.25 11.46
N ALA A 278 -12.41 10.92 11.47
CA ALA A 278 -13.65 10.45 10.87
C ALA A 278 -13.51 10.32 9.35
N ASP A 279 -13.02 11.37 8.69
CA ASP A 279 -12.82 11.42 7.25
C ASP A 279 -11.78 10.39 6.78
N ASN A 280 -10.75 10.17 7.60
CA ASN A 280 -9.64 9.30 7.21
C ASN A 280 -9.88 7.82 7.50
N LEU A 281 -10.96 7.48 8.21
CA LEU A 281 -11.31 6.10 8.53
C LEU A 281 -11.48 5.24 7.27
N GLY A 282 -12.18 5.77 6.25
CA GLY A 282 -12.38 5.05 4.99
C GLY A 282 -11.06 4.81 4.24
N HIS A 283 -10.14 5.78 4.31
CA HIS A 283 -8.81 5.69 3.69
C HIS A 283 -7.90 4.71 4.43
N PHE A 284 -7.99 4.66 5.77
CA PHE A 284 -7.28 3.67 6.58
C PHE A 284 -7.79 2.25 6.32
N GLN A 285 -9.11 2.04 6.28
CA GLN A 285 -9.72 0.74 5.96
C GLN A 285 -9.36 0.25 4.56
N ALA A 286 -9.21 1.17 3.59
CA ALA A 286 -8.70 0.86 2.26
C ALA A 286 -7.29 0.24 2.31
N LEU A 287 -6.42 0.82 3.12
CA LEU A 287 -5.08 0.31 3.34
C LEU A 287 -5.08 -1.07 4.03
N GLU A 288 -6.00 -1.28 4.98
CA GLU A 288 -6.19 -2.56 5.63
C GLU A 288 -6.65 -3.64 4.67
N ARG A 289 -7.64 -3.33 3.80
CA ARG A 289 -8.10 -4.26 2.76
C ARG A 289 -6.97 -4.66 1.84
N LEU A 290 -6.15 -3.69 1.41
CA LEU A 290 -4.96 -3.97 0.60
C LEU A 290 -4.01 -4.93 1.33
N ASN A 291 -3.75 -4.68 2.63
CA ASN A 291 -2.93 -5.58 3.45
C ASN A 291 -3.52 -6.98 3.59
N GLU A 292 -4.84 -7.09 3.66
CA GLU A 292 -5.53 -8.38 3.77
C GLU A 292 -5.55 -9.19 2.47
N THR A 293 -5.51 -8.53 1.30
CA THR A 293 -5.48 -9.25 0.02
C THR A 293 -4.23 -10.12 -0.16
N THR A 294 -3.12 -9.80 0.51
CA THR A 294 -1.87 -10.57 0.41
C THR A 294 -1.74 -11.64 1.48
N LYS A 295 -2.51 -11.57 2.58
CA LYS A 295 -2.47 -12.55 3.68
C LYS A 295 -2.65 -14.01 3.26
N PRO A 296 -3.53 -14.38 2.31
CA PRO A 296 -3.67 -15.77 1.86
C PRO A 296 -2.39 -16.35 1.25
N LEU A 297 -1.47 -15.50 0.81
CA LEU A 297 -0.16 -15.90 0.30
C LEU A 297 0.89 -16.06 1.41
N GLY A 298 0.51 -15.82 2.68
CA GLY A 298 1.40 -15.82 3.83
C GLY A 298 2.17 -14.50 4.02
N LEU A 299 1.76 -13.44 3.31
CA LEU A 299 2.52 -12.20 3.19
C LEU A 299 1.71 -11.02 3.76
N ASP A 300 2.31 -10.22 4.64
CA ASP A 300 1.77 -8.89 4.98
C ASP A 300 2.20 -7.90 3.87
N ALA A 301 1.23 -7.21 3.25
CA ALA A 301 1.43 -6.49 2.00
C ALA A 301 2.53 -5.44 2.07
N PHE A 302 2.71 -4.81 3.24
CA PHE A 302 3.67 -3.74 3.44
C PHE A 302 5.08 -4.27 3.58
N ASP A 303 5.34 -5.20 4.51
CA ASP A 303 6.66 -5.81 4.71
C ASP A 303 7.19 -6.47 3.44
N GLU A 304 6.28 -6.96 2.61
CA GLU A 304 6.63 -7.70 1.41
C GLU A 304 6.41 -6.96 0.10
N PHE A 305 6.02 -5.68 0.17
CA PHE A 305 5.68 -4.91 -1.01
C PHE A 305 6.80 -4.87 -2.06
N GLY A 306 8.05 -4.78 -1.61
CA GLY A 306 9.22 -4.78 -2.49
C GLY A 306 9.42 -6.10 -3.24
N TRP A 307 9.03 -7.24 -2.65
CA TRP A 307 9.17 -8.56 -3.27
C TRP A 307 8.26 -8.74 -4.47
N PHE A 308 7.10 -8.07 -4.49
CA PHE A 308 6.21 -8.06 -5.65
C PHE A 308 6.92 -7.52 -6.90
N TYR A 309 7.84 -6.58 -6.78
CA TYR A 309 8.62 -6.07 -7.92
C TYR A 309 9.88 -6.91 -8.17
N LEU A 310 10.57 -7.27 -7.09
CA LEU A 310 11.86 -7.95 -7.17
C LEU A 310 11.76 -9.35 -7.78
N VAL A 311 10.82 -10.19 -7.32
CA VAL A 311 10.70 -11.58 -7.77
C VAL A 311 10.36 -11.67 -9.25
N PRO A 312 9.34 -10.96 -9.76
CA PRO A 312 9.00 -11.02 -11.18
C PRO A 312 10.05 -10.34 -12.06
N GLY A 313 10.70 -9.28 -11.57
CA GLY A 313 11.82 -8.63 -12.25
C GLY A 313 13.02 -9.58 -12.43
N LEU A 314 13.42 -10.30 -11.38
CA LEU A 314 14.47 -11.32 -11.45
C LEU A 314 14.08 -12.48 -12.36
N ALA A 315 12.85 -12.99 -12.22
CA ALA A 315 12.34 -14.06 -13.07
C ALA A 315 12.40 -13.67 -14.55
N LEU A 316 12.01 -12.44 -14.89
CA LEU A 316 12.07 -11.92 -16.26
C LEU A 316 13.52 -11.86 -16.79
N VAL A 317 14.46 -11.35 -16.01
CA VAL A 317 15.89 -11.32 -16.39
C VAL A 317 16.42 -12.74 -16.62
N LEU A 318 16.08 -13.69 -15.75
CA LEU A 318 16.48 -15.09 -15.88
C LEU A 318 15.87 -15.76 -17.11
N VAL A 319 14.59 -15.53 -17.38
CA VAL A 319 13.89 -16.08 -18.56
C VAL A 319 14.52 -15.56 -19.85
N VAL A 320 14.82 -14.26 -19.93
CA VAL A 320 15.51 -13.69 -21.10
C VAL A 320 16.93 -14.24 -21.23
N GLY A 321 17.67 -14.35 -20.12
CA GLY A 321 19.02 -14.90 -20.10
C GLY A 321 19.07 -16.37 -20.55
N ALA A 322 18.12 -17.19 -20.09
CA ALA A 322 17.98 -18.58 -20.49
C ALA A 322 17.68 -18.70 -21.98
N ASP A 323 16.79 -17.87 -22.54
CA ASP A 323 16.49 -17.86 -23.98
C ASP A 323 17.72 -17.51 -24.83
N VAL A 324 18.53 -16.55 -24.39
CA VAL A 324 19.78 -16.17 -25.08
C VAL A 324 20.80 -17.32 -25.06
N LEU A 325 20.96 -18.00 -23.92
CA LEU A 325 21.85 -19.15 -23.78
C LEU A 325 21.40 -20.34 -24.65
N LEU A 326 20.10 -20.66 -24.63
CA LEU A 326 19.52 -21.73 -25.44
C LEU A 326 19.64 -21.43 -26.94
N SER A 327 19.47 -20.17 -27.35
CA SER A 327 19.61 -19.75 -28.75
C SER A 327 21.06 -19.91 -29.24
N ARG A 328 22.06 -19.59 -28.41
CA ARG A 328 23.49 -19.77 -28.75
C ARG A 328 23.84 -21.24 -28.96
N ASN A 329 23.39 -22.13 -28.07
CA ASN A 329 23.68 -23.56 -28.17
C ASN A 329 23.08 -24.19 -29.43
N ARG A 330 21.90 -23.74 -29.88
CA ARG A 330 21.28 -24.21 -31.12
C ARG A 330 22.08 -23.82 -32.36
N ASN A 331 22.62 -22.60 -32.40
CA ASN A 331 23.43 -22.13 -33.53
C ASN A 331 24.75 -22.92 -33.63
N ASN A 332 25.42 -23.15 -32.50
CA ASN A 332 26.66 -23.94 -32.48
C ASN A 332 26.47 -25.40 -32.94
N ALA A 333 25.31 -26.00 -32.65
CA ALA A 333 25.00 -27.36 -33.08
C ALA A 333 24.70 -27.46 -34.59
N GLN A 334 24.29 -26.36 -35.24
CA GLN A 334 24.06 -26.33 -36.69
C GLN A 334 25.35 -26.12 -37.49
N GLU A 335 26.36 -25.46 -36.93
CA GLU A 335 27.67 -25.28 -37.58
C GLU A 335 28.53 -26.57 -37.59
N GLN A 336 28.17 -27.57 -36.78
CA GLN A 336 28.90 -28.84 -36.67
C GLN A 336 28.35 -29.96 -37.59
N VAL A 337 27.29 -29.71 -38.35
CA VAL A 337 26.63 -30.67 -39.27
C VAL A 337 26.89 -30.28 -40.72
#